data_AF-A0A1V5E1J9-F1
#
_entry.id   AF-A0A1V5E1J9-F1
#
_cell.length_a   1.000
_cell.length_b   1.000
_cell.length_c   1.000
_cell.angle_alpha   90.00
_cell.angle_beta   90.00
_cell.angle_gamma   90.00
#
_symmetry.space_group_name_H-M   'P 1'
#
loop_
_entity.id
_entity.type
_entity.pdbx_description
1 polymer ?
#
loop_
_entity_poly.entity_id
_entity_poly.type
_entity_poly.pdbx_seq_one_letter_code
_entity_poly.pdbx_strand_id
1 'polypeptide(L)'
;MSKTLEKLKSGILETFPEIGDVPISPEMQLGEIPEWDSIAAVNLQTYLRENFGIDVQLDFLNNETTLADIAEFIEKSAALKQRLS
;
A
#
# COMPACT_ATOMS: atom_id res chain seq x y z
N MET A 1 -8.86 -13.72 0.78
CA MET A 1 -8.17 -12.41 0.69
C MET A 1 -8.61 -11.73 -0.59
N SER A 2 -8.83 -10.42 -0.59
CA SER A 2 -9.15 -9.68 -1.82
C SER A 2 -7.93 -9.68 -2.75
N LYS A 3 -8.13 -9.82 -4.07
CA LYS A 3 -7.04 -9.80 -5.07
C LYS A 3 -6.15 -8.56 -4.96
N THR A 4 -6.74 -7.44 -4.54
CA THR A 4 -6.02 -6.18 -4.27
C THR A 4 -4.99 -6.33 -3.16
N LEU A 5 -5.37 -6.97 -2.04
CA LEU A 5 -4.48 -7.16 -0.89
C LEU A 5 -3.34 -8.13 -1.23
N GLU A 6 -3.62 -9.18 -2.02
CA GLU A 6 -2.57 -10.09 -2.51
C GLU A 6 -1.57 -9.36 -3.40
N LYS A 7 -2.04 -8.53 -4.33
CA LYS A 7 -1.16 -7.71 -5.18
C LYS A 7 -0.37 -6.70 -4.37
N LEU A 8 -1.01 -6.02 -3.40
CA LEU A 8 -0.36 -5.08 -2.51
C LEU A 8 0.74 -5.77 -1.70
N LYS A 9 0.47 -6.95 -1.14
CA LYS A 9 1.46 -7.74 -0.40
C LYS A 9 2.67 -8.09 -1.25
N SER A 10 2.48 -8.55 -2.48
CA SER A 10 3.59 -8.78 -3.42
C SER A 10 4.37 -7.49 -3.69
N GLY A 11 3.67 -6.38 -3.91
CA GLY A 11 4.29 -5.07 -4.10
C GLY A 11 5.14 -4.58 -2.93
N ILE A 12 4.68 -4.82 -1.70
CA ILE A 12 5.45 -4.51 -0.49
C ILE A 12 6.74 -5.34 -0.45
N LEU A 13 6.68 -6.64 -0.75
CA LEU A 13 7.88 -7.49 -0.82
C LEU A 13 8.87 -7.05 -1.91
N GLU A 14 8.36 -6.56 -3.04
CA GLU A 14 9.19 -6.05 -4.13
C GLU A 14 9.80 -4.68 -3.81
N THR A 15 9.06 -3.83 -3.10
CA THR A 15 9.48 -2.46 -2.75
C THR A 15 10.41 -2.45 -1.54
N PHE A 16 10.21 -3.37 -0.58
CA PHE A 16 10.90 -3.44 0.70
C PHE A 16 11.49 -4.85 0.90
N PRO A 17 12.59 -5.19 0.21
CA PRO A 17 13.19 -6.53 0.29
C PRO A 17 13.70 -6.86 1.70
N GLU A 18 14.04 -5.85 2.50
CA GLU A 18 14.45 -5.97 3.91
C GLU A 18 13.35 -6.44 4.86
N ILE A 19 12.07 -6.45 4.43
CA ILE A 19 10.96 -6.96 5.23
C ILE A 19 11.11 -8.47 5.53
N GLY A 20 11.87 -9.20 4.70
CA GLY A 20 12.26 -10.59 4.92
C GLY A 20 11.07 -11.51 5.22
N ASP A 21 11.12 -12.17 6.39
CA ASP A 21 10.11 -13.12 6.89
C ASP A 21 9.02 -12.46 7.77
N VAL A 22 8.96 -11.12 7.84
CA VAL A 22 7.92 -10.45 8.62
C VAL A 22 6.54 -10.84 8.07
N PRO A 23 5.61 -11.33 8.90
CA PRO A 23 4.32 -11.78 8.43
C PRO A 23 3.46 -10.61 7.95
N ILE A 24 3.46 -10.40 6.63
CA ILE A 24 2.60 -9.38 6.01
C ILE A 24 1.14 -9.81 6.13
N SER A 25 0.40 -9.07 6.97
CA SER A 25 -1.01 -9.25 7.27
C SER A 25 -1.80 -7.97 6.95
N PRO A 26 -3.13 -8.04 6.80
CA PRO A 26 -3.94 -6.84 6.52
C PRO A 26 -3.84 -5.79 7.63
N GLU A 27 -3.64 -6.23 8.87
CA GLU A 27 -3.58 -5.39 10.07
C GLU A 27 -2.19 -4.78 10.28
N MET A 28 -1.20 -5.21 9.50
CA MET A 28 0.16 -4.67 9.56
C MET A 28 0.15 -3.18 9.25
N GLN A 29 0.75 -2.42 10.15
CA GLN A 29 0.94 -0.99 10.01
C GLN A 29 2.20 -0.68 9.20
N LEU A 30 2.20 0.42 8.46
CA LEU A 30 3.37 0.84 7.68
C LEU A 30 4.59 1.10 8.58
N GLY A 31 4.40 1.61 9.79
CA GLY A 31 5.48 1.84 10.75
C GLY A 31 6.14 0.55 11.27
N GLU A 32 5.55 -0.63 11.02
CA GLU A 32 6.15 -1.92 11.33
C GLU A 32 7.06 -2.44 10.20
N ILE A 33 7.03 -1.79 9.02
CA ILE A 33 7.95 -2.10 7.93
C ILE A 33 9.36 -1.64 8.34
N PRO A 34 10.39 -2.50 8.25
CA PRO A 34 11.75 -2.09 8.52
C PRO A 34 12.18 -0.93 7.62
N GLU A 35 12.95 -0.01 8.17
CA GLU A 35 13.41 1.23 7.50
C GLU A 35 12.27 2.11 6.95
N TRP A 36 11.06 1.99 7.52
CA TRP A 36 9.96 2.88 7.17
C TRP A 36 10.27 4.33 7.54
N ASP A 37 10.41 5.16 6.51
CA ASP A 37 10.67 6.59 6.60
C ASP A 37 9.94 7.37 5.50
N SER A 38 10.25 8.66 5.35
CA SER A 38 9.66 9.50 4.29
C SER A 38 10.02 9.04 2.87
N ILE A 39 11.19 8.41 2.67
CA ILE A 39 11.63 7.90 1.36
C ILE A 39 10.85 6.62 1.05
N ALA A 40 10.70 5.72 2.02
CA ALA A 40 9.87 4.52 1.92
C ALA A 40 8.41 4.86 1.57
N ALA A 41 7.84 5.89 2.20
CA ALA A 41 6.51 6.38 1.89
C ALA A 41 6.38 6.88 0.44
N VAL A 42 7.38 7.60 -0.08
CA VAL A 42 7.41 8.05 -1.49
C VAL A 42 7.55 6.88 -2.46
N ASN A 43 8.33 5.86 -2.12
CA ASN A 43 8.47 4.64 -2.92
C ASN A 43 7.14 3.89 -3.00
N LEU A 44 6.46 3.72 -1.87
CA LEU A 44 5.13 3.10 -1.84
C LEU A 44 4.09 3.93 -2.60
N GLN A 45 4.09 5.25 -2.45
CA GLN A 45 3.21 6.13 -3.23
C GLN A 45 3.42 5.95 -4.74
N THR A 46 4.68 5.87 -5.17
CA THR A 46 5.05 5.66 -6.58
C THR A 46 4.55 4.31 -7.07
N TYR A 47 4.78 3.24 -6.30
CA TYR A 47 4.28 1.91 -6.60
C TYR A 47 2.75 1.89 -6.75
N LEU A 48 2.01 2.53 -5.84
CA LEU A 48 0.55 2.61 -5.88
C LEU A 48 0.05 3.35 -7.12
N ARG A 49 0.73 4.43 -7.52
CA ARG A 49 0.44 5.17 -8.75
C ARG A 49 0.65 4.33 -10.00
N GLU A 50 1.77 3.62 -10.10
CA GLU A 50 2.10 2.84 -11.30
C GLU A 50 1.27 1.55 -11.42
N ASN A 51 1.02 0.85 -10.30
CA ASN A 51 0.40 -0.48 -10.31
C ASN A 51 -1.11 -0.47 -10.15
N PHE A 52 -1.66 0.57 -9.53
CA PHE A 52 -3.09 0.72 -9.27
C PHE A 52 -3.67 2.00 -9.86
N GLY A 53 -2.84 2.91 -10.39
CA GLY A 53 -3.30 4.17 -10.97
C GLY A 53 -3.87 5.13 -9.95
N ILE A 54 -3.53 4.99 -8.67
CA ILE A 54 -4.05 5.84 -7.59
C ILE A 54 -2.99 6.80 -7.08
N ASP A 55 -3.40 8.01 -6.73
CA ASP A 55 -2.53 9.00 -6.11
C ASP A 55 -2.96 9.16 -4.65
N VAL A 56 -2.13 8.66 -3.73
CA VAL A 56 -2.37 8.78 -2.28
C VAL A 56 -1.52 9.91 -1.73
N GLN A 57 -2.05 10.69 -0.78
CA GLN A 57 -1.25 11.72 -0.13
C GLN A 57 -0.25 11.08 0.84
N LEU A 58 0.94 11.65 0.98
CA LEU A 58 1.96 11.14 1.91
C LEU A 58 1.48 11.17 3.36
N ASP A 59 0.60 12.11 3.73
CA ASP A 59 -0.02 12.18 5.05
C ASP A 59 -0.88 10.95 5.37
N PHE A 60 -1.48 10.34 4.35
CA PHE A 60 -2.19 9.07 4.46
C PHE A 60 -1.24 7.88 4.62
N LEU A 61 0.03 7.98 4.19
CA LEU A 61 1.05 6.94 4.35
C LEU A 61 1.86 7.17 5.62
N ASN A 62 1.16 7.27 6.76
CA ASN A 62 1.78 7.44 8.07
C ASN A 62 2.00 6.08 8.76
N ASN A 63 2.67 6.10 9.91
CA ASN A 63 3.01 4.89 10.66
C ASN A 63 1.81 4.05 11.09
N GLU A 64 0.63 4.65 11.27
CA GLU A 64 -0.57 3.97 11.78
C GLU A 64 -1.41 3.34 10.67
N THR A 65 -1.20 3.76 9.42
CA THR A 65 -1.92 3.26 8.25
C THR A 65 -1.66 1.77 8.05
N THR A 66 -2.72 0.99 7.90
CA THR A 66 -2.61 -0.46 7.69
C THR A 66 -2.63 -0.82 6.20
N LEU A 67 -2.15 -2.02 5.87
CA LEU A 67 -2.30 -2.56 4.52
C LEU A 67 -3.76 -2.75 4.12
N ALA A 68 -4.65 -3.02 5.08
CA ALA A 68 -6.09 -3.06 4.85
C ALA A 68 -6.66 -1.69 4.46
N ASP A 69 -6.23 -0.61 5.11
CA ASP A 69 -6.65 0.77 4.76
C ASP A 69 -6.26 1.12 3.32
N ILE A 70 -5.03 0.77 2.93
CA ILE A 70 -4.54 1.01 1.56
C ILE A 70 -5.34 0.17 0.55
N ALA A 71 -5.58 -1.11 0.85
CA ALA A 71 -6.36 -1.99 -0.01
C ALA A 71 -7.79 -1.45 -0.19
N GLU A 72 -8.44 -1.02 0.90
CA GLU A 72 -9.77 -0.42 0.84
C GLU A 72 -9.79 0.88 0.02
N PHE A 73 -8.76 1.72 0.18
CA PHE A 73 -8.63 2.95 -0.60
C PHE A 73 -8.49 2.68 -2.11
N ILE A 74 -7.69 1.68 -2.48
CA ILE A 74 -7.56 1.22 -3.87
C ILE A 74 -8.92 0.77 -4.41
N GLU A 75 -9.64 -0.08 -3.68
CA GLU A 75 -10.92 -0.64 -4.10
C GLU A 75 -11.98 0.46 -4.27
N LYS A 76 -12.06 1.40 -3.32
CA LYS A 76 -12.96 2.57 -3.41
C LYS A 76 -12.61 3.47 -4.59
N SER A 77 -11.32 3.71 -4.83
CA SER A 77 -10.85 4.54 -5.94
C SER A 77 -11.13 3.90 -7.30
N ALA A 78 -10.93 2.58 -7.41
CA ALA A 78 -11.24 1.82 -8.62
C ALA A 78 -12.75 1.80 -8.91
N ALA A 79 -13.59 1.67 -7.88
CA ALA A 79 -15.04 1.74 -8.02
C ALA A 79 -15.51 3.15 -8.46
N LEU A 80 -14.88 4.21 -7.94
CA LEU A 80 -15.21 5.58 -8.33
C LEU A 80 -14.85 5.86 -9.79
N LYS A 81 -13.67 5.43 -10.26
CA LYS A 81 -13.26 5.57 -11.67
C LYS A 81 -14.23 4.88 -12.63
N GLN A 82 -14.71 3.69 -12.30
CA GLN A 82 -15.67 2.94 -13.12
C GLN A 82 -17.04 3.62 -13.24
N ARG A 83 -17.44 4.42 -12.25
CA ARG A 83 -18.71 5.18 -12.29
C ARG A 83 -18.63 6.48 -13.08
N LEU A 84 -17.42 6.98 -13.30
CA LEU A 84 -17.14 8.24 -14.01
C LEU A 84 -16.66 8.00 -15.45
N SER A 85 -16.47 6.74 -15.85
CA SER A 85 -16.10 6.31 -17.21
C SER A 85 -17.34 5.86 -17.97
#